data_AF-A0A9N9G301-F1
#
_entry.id   AF-A0A9N9G301-F1
#
_cell.length_a   1.000
_cell.length_b   1.000
_cell.length_c   1.000
_cell.angle_alpha   90.00
_cell.angle_beta   90.00
_cell.angle_gamma   90.00
#
_symmetry.space_group_name_H-M   'P 1'
#
loop_
_entity.id
_entity.type
_entity.pdbx_description
1 polymer ?
#
loop_
_entity_poly.entity_id
_entity_poly.type
_entity_poly.pdbx_seq_one_letter_code
_entity_poly.pdbx_strand_id
1 'polypeptide(L)'
;MSGHETFEKLNTHCLETICEEPHLIFKSDDFLALDEPMLVWLLKRDDLGMDEIEVWDYTVQWGIGNTENLSSHDVSMWTVDDFIALEKTLHQCIPLIRYFEIAADDYAEKVLPYKKILPKTLKKQLLTFHLKAGSEPPLNALPPRVLCATVAIDSVITNPRHAALIASWIKRRLGSDISEYKFNLILRGSRDGFSNSIFRQMCAHLTSTVVLIKICGSGKIIGGYQAGKWFNNTKRSDILLDEEFSNFTLSRRPRQLSNPEKASNLNFLFSLGTGKNLKSVQLSFAEQRLCNGSQRSNNTHSGPFFYNDLFISDQSNSNRLSWYQCQTYQPNLFNGQIGQHFFQVEEYEVFQAVVHDD
;
A
#
# COMPACT_ATOMS: atom_id res chain seq x y z
N MET A 1 20.73 -22.56 -6.16
CA MET A 1 19.53 -23.39 -5.85
C MET A 1 19.20 -24.35 -7.00
N SER A 2 19.38 -25.66 -6.81
CA SER A 2 19.08 -26.70 -7.83
C SER A 2 17.59 -27.06 -7.85
N GLY A 3 17.07 -27.33 -9.06
CA GLY A 3 15.66 -27.53 -9.36
C GLY A 3 15.10 -28.87 -8.87
N HIS A 4 14.69 -28.91 -7.60
CA HIS A 4 13.81 -29.97 -7.10
C HIS A 4 12.40 -29.40 -6.87
N GLU A 5 11.45 -29.78 -7.74
CA GLU A 5 10.00 -29.53 -7.62
C GLU A 5 9.37 -30.12 -6.34
N THR A 6 10.16 -30.74 -5.46
CA THR A 6 9.70 -31.62 -4.38
C THR A 6 9.30 -30.89 -3.10
N PHE A 7 9.54 -29.58 -2.98
CA PHE A 7 9.27 -28.82 -1.74
C PHE A 7 8.73 -27.41 -1.97
N GLU A 8 7.88 -27.20 -2.99
CA GLU A 8 7.34 -25.87 -3.32
C GLU A 8 6.63 -25.18 -2.13
N LYS A 9 5.91 -25.95 -1.30
CA LYS A 9 5.24 -25.42 -0.10
C LYS A 9 6.22 -24.94 0.97
N LEU A 10 7.26 -25.73 1.24
CA LEU A 10 8.29 -25.36 2.22
C LEU A 10 9.10 -24.17 1.70
N ASN A 11 9.47 -24.18 0.42
CA ASN A 11 10.16 -23.06 -0.22
C ASN A 11 9.31 -21.79 -0.10
N THR A 12 8.03 -21.84 -0.47
CA THR A 12 7.10 -20.71 -0.33
C THR A 12 7.04 -20.22 1.12
N HIS A 13 6.95 -21.13 2.09
CA HIS A 13 6.93 -20.78 3.50
C HIS A 13 8.21 -20.10 3.96
N CYS A 14 9.39 -20.66 3.66
CA CYS A 14 10.68 -20.04 4.01
C CYS A 14 10.81 -18.64 3.37
N LEU A 15 10.43 -18.52 2.10
CA LEU A 15 10.46 -17.27 1.36
C LEU A 15 9.50 -16.22 1.93
N GLU A 16 8.34 -16.64 2.43
CA GLU A 16 7.42 -15.77 3.18
C GLU A 16 8.09 -15.32 4.47
N THR A 17 8.57 -16.24 5.32
CA THR A 17 9.26 -15.92 6.59
C THR A 17 10.44 -14.95 6.41
N ILE A 18 11.25 -15.12 5.37
CA ILE A 18 12.37 -14.20 5.09
C ILE A 18 11.89 -12.78 4.78
N CYS A 19 10.74 -12.62 4.12
CA CYS A 19 10.19 -11.29 3.85
C CYS A 19 9.64 -10.63 5.13
N GLU A 20 9.16 -11.46 6.07
CA GLU A 20 8.64 -11.04 7.37
C GLU A 20 9.75 -10.62 8.32
N GLU A 21 10.82 -11.41 8.35
CA GLU A 21 11.97 -11.24 9.23
C GLU A 21 13.27 -11.21 8.41
N PRO A 22 13.48 -10.17 7.57
CA PRO A 22 14.63 -10.13 6.65
C PRO A 22 15.97 -10.18 7.37
N HIS A 23 16.02 -9.67 8.60
CA HIS A 23 17.20 -9.74 9.45
C HIS A 23 17.73 -11.16 9.66
N LEU A 24 16.90 -12.21 9.57
CA LEU A 24 17.34 -13.61 9.68
C LEU A 24 18.33 -14.00 8.58
N ILE A 25 18.21 -13.40 7.39
CA ILE A 25 19.12 -13.64 6.26
C ILE A 25 20.18 -12.54 6.21
N PHE A 26 19.77 -11.27 6.28
CA PHE A 26 20.66 -10.14 6.08
C PHE A 26 21.69 -9.98 7.21
N LYS A 27 21.35 -10.32 8.46
CA LYS A 27 22.30 -10.32 9.60
C LYS A 27 23.00 -11.66 9.81
N SER A 28 22.77 -12.64 8.94
CA SER A 28 23.43 -13.94 9.04
C SER A 28 24.92 -13.82 8.67
N ASP A 29 25.76 -14.58 9.35
CA ASP A 29 27.20 -14.70 9.02
C ASP A 29 27.39 -15.23 7.59
N ASP A 30 26.43 -16.00 7.08
CA ASP A 30 26.45 -16.60 5.75
C ASP A 30 25.90 -15.67 4.66
N PHE A 31 25.48 -14.44 4.98
CA PHE A 31 24.84 -13.54 4.02
C PHE A 31 25.73 -13.27 2.78
N LEU A 32 27.05 -13.13 2.99
CA LEU A 32 27.98 -12.88 1.89
C LEU A 32 28.12 -14.07 0.93
N ALA A 33 27.77 -15.28 1.37
CA ALA A 33 27.77 -16.49 0.56
C ALA A 33 26.48 -16.67 -0.26
N LEU A 34 25.53 -15.73 -0.17
CA LEU A 34 24.27 -15.78 -0.91
C LEU A 34 24.52 -15.64 -2.42
N ASP A 35 23.94 -16.54 -3.23
CA ASP A 35 24.01 -16.44 -4.69
C ASP A 35 23.35 -15.13 -5.20
N GLU A 36 23.94 -14.47 -6.20
CA GLU A 36 23.40 -13.23 -6.81
C GLU A 36 21.90 -13.35 -7.19
N PRO A 37 21.42 -14.44 -7.83
CA PRO A 37 20.01 -14.56 -8.19
C PRO A 37 19.07 -14.54 -6.99
N MET A 38 19.54 -15.02 -5.83
CA MET A 38 18.75 -15.00 -4.59
C MET A 38 18.69 -13.60 -3.99
N LEU A 39 19.81 -12.87 -3.99
CA LEU A 39 19.82 -11.45 -3.60
C LEU A 39 18.89 -10.63 -4.53
N VAL A 40 19.03 -10.79 -5.85
CA VAL A 40 18.15 -10.14 -6.84
C VAL A 40 16.68 -10.48 -6.60
N TRP A 41 16.37 -11.73 -6.23
CA TRP A 41 15.01 -12.13 -5.90
C TRP A 41 14.49 -11.40 -4.66
N LEU A 42 15.28 -11.30 -3.58
CA LEU A 42 14.92 -10.54 -2.36
C LEU A 42 14.70 -9.06 -2.68
N LEU A 43 15.59 -8.46 -3.46
CA LEU A 43 15.51 -7.04 -3.82
C LEU A 43 14.28 -6.71 -4.69
N LYS A 44 13.75 -7.67 -5.46
CA LYS A 44 12.50 -7.49 -6.23
C LYS A 44 11.24 -7.45 -5.36
N ARG A 45 11.27 -7.91 -4.11
CA ARG A 45 10.07 -8.08 -3.30
C ARG A 45 9.54 -6.78 -2.70
N ASP A 46 8.32 -6.41 -3.05
CA ASP A 46 7.63 -5.25 -2.47
C ASP A 46 7.28 -5.44 -1.00
N ASP A 47 7.33 -6.65 -0.48
CA ASP A 47 6.98 -7.01 0.90
C ASP A 47 8.17 -7.42 1.76
N LEU A 48 9.39 -7.10 1.34
CA LEU A 48 10.57 -7.23 2.19
C LEU A 48 10.52 -6.17 3.30
N GLY A 49 10.29 -6.60 4.54
CA GLY A 49 10.08 -5.75 5.70
C GLY A 49 11.34 -5.12 6.29
N MET A 50 12.09 -4.37 5.49
CA MET A 50 13.35 -3.74 5.91
C MET A 50 13.44 -2.30 5.38
N ASP A 51 14.08 -1.41 6.13
CA ASP A 51 14.27 -0.02 5.68
C ASP A 51 15.15 0.00 4.43
N GLU A 52 14.79 0.83 3.45
CA GLU A 52 15.49 0.80 2.16
C GLU A 52 16.97 1.21 2.29
N ILE A 53 17.32 1.99 3.32
CA ILE A 53 18.72 2.29 3.63
C ILE A 53 19.49 1.06 4.12
N GLU A 54 18.87 0.20 4.94
CA GLU A 54 19.47 -1.07 5.35
C GLU A 54 19.61 -2.01 4.14
N VAL A 55 18.60 -2.05 3.27
CA VAL A 55 18.66 -2.82 2.01
C VAL A 55 19.85 -2.38 1.17
N TRP A 56 20.08 -1.06 1.05
CA TRP A 56 21.23 -0.50 0.37
C TRP A 56 22.55 -0.93 1.01
N ASP A 57 22.69 -0.77 2.33
CA ASP A 57 23.92 -1.10 3.07
C ASP A 57 24.30 -2.57 2.87
N TYR A 58 23.35 -3.49 3.01
CA TYR A 58 23.60 -4.91 2.78
C TYR A 58 23.89 -5.24 1.32
N THR A 59 23.23 -4.58 0.36
CA THR A 59 23.51 -4.79 -1.07
C THR A 59 24.94 -4.39 -1.40
N VAL A 60 25.40 -3.26 -0.88
CA VAL A 60 26.79 -2.79 -1.04
C VAL A 60 27.76 -3.72 -0.34
N GLN A 61 27.47 -4.15 0.89
CA GLN A 61 28.30 -5.09 1.65
C GLN A 61 28.46 -6.42 0.91
N TRP A 62 27.37 -6.98 0.38
CA TRP A 62 27.39 -8.18 -0.45
C TRP A 62 28.22 -7.97 -1.71
N GLY A 63 28.07 -6.82 -2.38
CA GLY A 63 28.85 -6.46 -3.56
C GLY A 63 30.35 -6.41 -3.27
N ILE A 64 30.75 -5.73 -2.19
CA ILE A 64 32.16 -5.65 -1.76
C ILE A 64 32.73 -7.05 -1.47
N GLY A 65 31.97 -7.89 -0.77
CA GLY A 65 32.38 -9.27 -0.47
C GLY A 65 32.50 -10.19 -1.69
N ASN A 66 31.79 -9.86 -2.79
CA ASN A 66 31.72 -10.67 -4.01
C ASN A 66 32.39 -10.01 -5.23
N THR A 67 33.10 -8.89 -5.05
CA THR A 67 33.92 -8.26 -6.10
C THR A 67 35.39 -8.59 -5.85
N GLU A 68 36.01 -9.33 -6.78
CA GLU A 68 37.44 -9.62 -6.71
C GLU A 68 38.30 -8.36 -6.94
N ASN A 69 39.48 -8.33 -6.30
CA ASN A 69 40.54 -7.33 -6.51
C ASN A 69 40.18 -5.88 -6.13
N LEU A 70 39.29 -5.66 -5.17
CA LEU A 70 39.09 -4.33 -4.61
C LEU A 70 40.34 -3.87 -3.86
N SER A 71 40.78 -2.64 -4.13
CA SER A 71 42.01 -2.06 -3.61
C SER A 71 42.01 -1.85 -2.08
N SER A 72 40.84 -1.68 -1.46
CA SER A 72 40.69 -1.44 -0.02
C SER A 72 39.25 -1.70 0.44
N HIS A 73 39.05 -1.89 1.74
CA HIS A 73 37.71 -1.86 2.36
C HIS A 73 37.20 -0.42 2.57
N ASP A 74 38.09 0.58 2.52
CA ASP A 74 37.73 2.00 2.59
C ASP A 74 37.50 2.59 1.20
N VAL A 75 36.26 2.98 0.93
CA VAL A 75 35.78 3.58 -0.34
C VAL A 75 36.52 4.85 -0.70
N SER A 76 37.03 5.60 0.28
CA SER A 76 37.80 6.82 0.02
C SER A 76 39.11 6.55 -0.74
N MET A 77 39.62 5.32 -0.64
CA MET A 77 40.86 4.86 -1.29
C MET A 77 40.61 4.17 -2.64
N TRP A 78 39.36 4.10 -3.11
CA TRP A 78 39.03 3.36 -4.33
C TRP A 78 39.41 4.08 -5.62
N THR A 79 40.04 3.33 -6.51
CA THR A 79 40.34 3.69 -7.89
C THR A 79 39.09 3.66 -8.77
N VAL A 80 39.19 4.18 -10.00
CA VAL A 80 38.08 4.10 -10.97
C VAL A 80 37.75 2.64 -11.31
N ASP A 81 38.76 1.77 -11.37
CA ASP A 81 38.59 0.36 -11.72
C ASP A 81 37.86 -0.41 -10.62
N ASP A 82 38.07 -0.08 -9.34
CA ASP A 82 37.32 -0.64 -8.21
C ASP A 82 35.81 -0.36 -8.35
N PHE A 83 35.44 0.88 -8.70
CA PHE A 83 34.03 1.24 -8.92
C PHE A 83 33.44 0.53 -10.15
N ILE A 84 34.21 0.32 -11.22
CA ILE A 84 33.76 -0.43 -12.40
C ILE A 84 33.52 -1.89 -12.04
N ALA A 85 34.43 -2.50 -11.26
CA ALA A 85 34.30 -3.88 -10.81
C ALA A 85 33.06 -4.05 -9.92
N LEU A 86 32.84 -3.15 -8.95
CA LEU A 86 31.66 -3.19 -8.09
C LEU A 86 30.37 -2.97 -8.88
N GLU A 87 30.34 -2.00 -9.80
CA GLU A 87 29.17 -1.76 -10.66
C GLU A 87 28.79 -3.00 -11.45
N LYS A 88 29.77 -3.72 -11.99
CA LYS A 88 29.56 -4.98 -12.70
C LYS A 88 28.96 -6.06 -11.79
N THR A 89 29.47 -6.22 -10.58
CA THR A 89 28.93 -7.18 -9.59
C THR A 89 27.50 -6.83 -9.17
N LEU A 90 27.20 -5.55 -8.98
CA LEU A 90 25.89 -5.08 -8.51
C LEU A 90 24.93 -4.66 -9.63
N HIS A 91 25.28 -4.92 -10.89
CA HIS A 91 24.56 -4.38 -12.05
C HIS A 91 23.06 -4.73 -12.04
N GLN A 92 22.71 -5.96 -11.65
CA GLN A 92 21.31 -6.39 -11.55
C GLN A 92 20.60 -5.91 -10.27
N CYS A 93 21.37 -5.59 -9.22
CA CYS A 93 20.85 -5.18 -7.92
C CYS A 93 20.54 -3.69 -7.87
N ILE A 94 21.42 -2.85 -8.46
CA ILE A 94 21.30 -1.37 -8.45
C ILE A 94 19.92 -0.86 -8.88
N PRO A 95 19.27 -1.39 -9.95
CA PRO A 95 17.97 -0.91 -10.39
C PRO A 95 16.80 -1.30 -9.47
N LEU A 96 17.02 -2.22 -8.51
CA LEU A 96 15.98 -2.77 -7.64
C LEU A 96 15.84 -2.02 -6.31
N ILE A 97 16.75 -1.06 -6.06
CA ILE A 97 16.75 -0.23 -4.87
C ILE A 97 15.77 0.95 -5.05
N ARG A 98 14.93 1.18 -4.03
CA ARG A 98 13.94 2.28 -3.98
C ARG A 98 14.58 3.56 -3.44
N TYR A 99 15.58 4.09 -4.14
CA TYR A 99 16.39 5.23 -3.68
C TYR A 99 15.60 6.47 -3.20
N PHE A 100 14.42 6.72 -3.75
CA PHE A 100 13.58 7.87 -3.37
C PHE A 100 12.90 7.71 -2.00
N GLU A 101 12.99 6.52 -1.40
CA GLU A 101 12.56 6.23 -0.04
C GLU A 101 13.69 6.38 0.98
N ILE A 102 14.92 6.65 0.53
CA ILE A 102 16.07 6.88 1.42
C ILE A 102 16.04 8.34 1.89
N ALA A 103 16.23 8.57 3.19
CA ALA A 103 16.28 9.91 3.75
C ALA A 103 17.47 10.73 3.21
N ALA A 104 17.36 12.06 3.21
CA ALA A 104 18.41 12.92 2.66
C ALA A 104 19.76 12.78 3.37
N ASP A 105 19.74 12.63 4.70
CA ASP A 105 20.94 12.46 5.52
C ASP A 105 21.62 11.11 5.21
N ASP A 106 20.84 10.02 5.19
CA ASP A 106 21.30 8.69 4.79
C ASP A 106 21.83 8.65 3.35
N TYR A 107 21.17 9.33 2.42
CA TYR A 107 21.65 9.45 1.04
C TYR A 107 23.03 10.12 0.99
N ALA A 108 23.22 11.21 1.73
CA ALA A 108 24.48 11.95 1.75
C ALA A 108 25.63 11.14 2.37
N GLU A 109 25.35 10.38 3.43
CA GLU A 109 26.36 9.62 4.16
C GLU A 109 26.67 8.26 3.52
N LYS A 110 25.66 7.53 3.06
CA LYS A 110 25.79 6.10 2.71
C LYS A 110 25.67 5.82 1.21
N VAL A 111 24.88 6.61 0.47
CA VAL A 111 24.68 6.38 -0.97
C VAL A 111 25.68 7.19 -1.81
N LEU A 112 25.89 8.46 -1.44
CA LEU A 112 26.76 9.38 -2.18
C LEU A 112 28.23 8.92 -2.33
N PRO A 113 28.86 8.24 -1.36
CA PRO A 113 30.22 7.70 -1.53
C PRO A 113 30.34 6.77 -2.75
N TYR A 114 29.29 6.00 -3.04
CA TYR A 114 29.24 5.04 -4.13
C TYR A 114 28.62 5.60 -5.41
N LYS A 115 28.36 6.92 -5.49
CA LYS A 115 27.67 7.54 -6.63
C LYS A 115 28.24 7.15 -8.00
N LYS A 116 29.50 6.74 -8.11
CA LYS A 116 30.14 6.30 -9.36
C LYS A 116 29.46 5.08 -9.98
N ILE A 117 28.97 4.12 -9.19
CA ILE A 117 28.32 2.89 -9.68
C ILE A 117 26.90 3.12 -10.21
N LEU A 118 26.26 4.22 -9.82
CA LEU A 118 24.88 4.50 -10.23
C LEU A 118 24.79 4.91 -11.72
N PRO A 119 23.65 4.68 -12.39
CA PRO A 119 23.40 5.24 -13.73
C PRO A 119 23.40 6.78 -13.72
N LYS A 120 23.88 7.40 -14.81
CA LYS A 120 23.96 8.88 -14.92
C LYS A 120 22.60 9.57 -14.76
N THR A 121 21.55 8.97 -15.33
CA THR A 121 20.17 9.46 -15.23
C THR A 121 19.67 9.46 -13.79
N LEU A 122 19.88 8.34 -13.08
CA LEU A 122 19.49 8.17 -11.68
C LEU A 122 20.20 9.18 -10.78
N LYS A 123 21.52 9.36 -10.92
CA LYS A 123 22.28 10.36 -10.14
C LYS A 123 21.67 11.76 -10.23
N LYS A 124 21.30 12.19 -11.44
CA LYS A 124 20.70 13.51 -11.67
C LYS A 124 19.33 13.62 -11.00
N GLN A 125 18.52 12.57 -11.08
CA GLN A 125 17.20 12.54 -10.44
C GLN A 125 17.32 12.59 -8.92
N LEU A 126 18.20 11.79 -8.32
CA LEU A 126 18.44 11.78 -6.86
C LEU A 126 18.96 13.12 -6.36
N LEU A 127 19.93 13.71 -7.06
CA LEU A 127 20.44 15.03 -6.72
C LEU A 127 19.33 16.09 -6.75
N THR A 128 18.46 16.06 -7.77
CA THR A 128 17.35 17.01 -7.88
C THR A 128 16.33 16.81 -6.75
N PHE A 129 16.01 15.55 -6.43
CA PHE A 129 15.06 15.17 -5.39
C PHE A 129 15.50 15.66 -4.00
N HIS A 130 16.75 15.41 -3.61
CA HIS A 130 17.24 15.79 -2.28
C HIS A 130 17.59 17.29 -2.14
N LEU A 131 17.95 17.99 -3.22
CA LEU A 131 18.30 19.42 -3.15
C LEU A 131 17.08 20.34 -3.03
N LYS A 132 15.90 19.90 -3.48
CA LYS A 132 14.70 20.73 -3.50
C LYS A 132 13.65 20.13 -2.55
N ALA A 133 13.46 20.80 -1.41
CA ALA A 133 12.45 20.43 -0.43
C ALA A 133 11.05 20.28 -1.08
N GLY A 134 10.38 19.16 -0.78
CA GLY A 134 9.06 18.83 -1.33
C GLY A 134 9.06 18.42 -2.80
N SER A 135 10.19 17.97 -3.34
CA SER A 135 10.22 17.32 -4.66
C SER A 135 9.54 15.96 -4.60
N GLU A 136 8.72 15.65 -5.60
CA GLU A 136 8.12 14.33 -5.74
C GLU A 136 9.08 13.38 -6.48
N PRO A 137 9.05 12.07 -6.17
CA PRO A 137 9.76 11.06 -6.94
C PRO A 137 9.29 11.07 -8.41
N PRO A 138 10.15 10.72 -9.37
CA PRO A 138 9.74 10.58 -10.76
C PRO A 138 8.75 9.42 -10.92
N LEU A 139 7.86 9.50 -11.93
CA LEU A 139 6.79 8.51 -12.16
C LEU A 139 7.27 7.06 -12.33
N ASN A 140 8.53 6.87 -12.75
CA ASN A 140 9.15 5.57 -12.92
C ASN A 140 9.93 5.09 -11.68
N ALA A 141 9.86 5.81 -10.56
CA ALA A 141 10.43 5.36 -9.30
C ALA A 141 9.73 4.08 -8.82
N LEU A 142 10.51 3.16 -8.26
CA LEU A 142 9.95 1.99 -7.60
C LEU A 142 9.15 2.44 -6.37
N PRO A 143 7.96 1.85 -6.12
CA PRO A 143 7.17 2.19 -4.95
C PRO A 143 7.86 1.70 -3.67
N PRO A 144 7.61 2.33 -2.51
CA PRO A 144 8.15 1.87 -1.23
C PRO A 144 7.81 0.42 -0.94
N ARG A 145 8.74 -0.28 -0.26
CA ARG A 145 8.43 -1.60 0.29
C ARG A 145 7.41 -1.44 1.40
N VAL A 146 6.50 -2.39 1.50
CA VAL A 146 5.59 -2.47 2.63
C VAL A 146 6.42 -2.86 3.83
N LEU A 147 6.84 -1.86 4.62
CA LEU A 147 7.47 -2.12 5.90
C LEU A 147 6.55 -3.02 6.71
N CYS A 148 7.09 -4.10 7.26
CA CYS A 148 6.44 -4.94 8.27
C CYS A 148 6.30 -4.18 9.61
N ALA A 149 6.18 -2.84 9.59
CA ALA A 149 5.65 -2.09 10.70
C ALA A 149 4.21 -2.54 10.86
N THR A 150 3.99 -3.47 11.79
CA THR A 150 2.68 -4.07 12.05
C THR A 150 1.75 -2.98 12.53
N VAL A 151 0.96 -2.39 11.63
CA VAL A 151 -0.18 -1.59 12.03
C VAL A 151 -1.16 -2.54 12.71
N ALA A 152 -1.21 -2.48 14.04
CA ALA A 152 -2.11 -3.31 14.82
C ALA A 152 -3.54 -3.06 14.33
N ILE A 153 -4.23 -4.14 13.96
CA ILE A 153 -5.60 -4.12 13.50
C ILE A 153 -6.38 -5.25 14.18
N ASP A 154 -7.51 -4.91 14.77
CA ASP A 154 -8.49 -5.90 15.26
C ASP A 154 -9.37 -6.32 14.09
N SER A 155 -8.86 -7.23 13.25
CA SER A 155 -9.58 -7.75 12.10
C SER A 155 -9.61 -9.28 12.13
N VAL A 156 -10.78 -9.85 11.81
CA VAL A 156 -10.93 -11.30 11.55
C VAL A 156 -10.83 -11.64 10.05
N ILE A 157 -10.87 -10.61 9.19
CA ILE A 157 -10.75 -10.76 7.74
C ILE A 157 -9.28 -10.66 7.30
N THR A 158 -8.52 -9.76 7.92
CA THR A 158 -7.19 -9.35 7.48
C THR A 158 -6.16 -9.37 8.60
N ASN A 159 -4.91 -9.06 8.26
CA ASN A 159 -3.79 -9.05 9.20
C ASN A 159 -3.09 -7.67 9.20
N PRO A 160 -2.18 -7.41 10.16
CA PRO A 160 -1.44 -6.14 10.25
C PRO A 160 -0.69 -5.73 8.98
N ARG A 161 -0.32 -6.66 8.09
CA ARG A 161 0.39 -6.33 6.84
C ARG A 161 -0.51 -5.66 5.83
N HIS A 162 -1.73 -6.18 5.67
CA HIS A 162 -2.71 -5.50 4.82
C HIS A 162 -3.12 -4.15 5.40
N ALA A 163 -3.17 -4.03 6.73
CA ALA A 163 -3.40 -2.74 7.38
C ALA A 163 -2.27 -1.75 7.06
N ALA A 164 -1.01 -2.15 7.20
CA ALA A 164 0.15 -1.34 6.82
C ALA A 164 0.13 -0.94 5.33
N LEU A 165 -0.25 -1.87 4.45
CA LEU A 165 -0.40 -1.61 3.02
C LEU A 165 -1.53 -0.60 2.71
N ILE A 166 -2.68 -0.75 3.36
CA ILE A 166 -3.79 0.21 3.21
C ILE A 166 -3.36 1.59 3.76
N ALA A 167 -2.67 1.63 4.89
CA ALA A 167 -2.12 2.86 5.47
C ALA A 167 -1.15 3.56 4.51
N SER A 168 -0.27 2.82 3.82
CA SER A 168 0.66 3.40 2.85
C SER A 168 -0.08 3.99 1.63
N TRP A 169 -1.16 3.35 1.17
CA TRP A 169 -2.00 3.89 0.09
C TRP A 169 -2.71 5.18 0.51
N ILE A 170 -3.23 5.24 1.74
CA ILE A 170 -3.84 6.45 2.30
C ILE A 170 -2.79 7.57 2.41
N LYS A 171 -1.62 7.29 2.99
CA LYS A 171 -0.51 8.24 3.14
C LYS A 171 -0.12 8.86 1.81
N ARG A 172 0.11 8.03 0.79
CA ARG A 172 0.48 8.48 -0.57
C ARG A 172 -0.58 9.38 -1.20
N ARG A 173 -1.87 9.11 -0.96
CA ARG A 173 -2.98 9.91 -1.50
C ARG A 173 -3.15 11.25 -0.79
N LEU A 174 -2.90 11.28 0.52
CA LEU A 174 -3.03 12.49 1.33
C LEU A 174 -1.78 13.38 1.28
N GLY A 175 -0.65 12.87 0.78
CA GLY A 175 0.61 13.63 0.71
C GLY A 175 1.10 14.07 2.08
N SER A 176 0.85 13.24 3.10
CA SER A 176 1.07 13.60 4.50
C SER A 176 2.34 12.96 5.06
N ASP A 177 3.09 13.73 5.85
CA ASP A 177 4.27 13.28 6.60
C ASP A 177 3.90 12.43 7.85
N ILE A 178 2.62 12.12 8.04
CA ILE A 178 2.14 11.29 9.15
C ILE A 178 2.92 9.97 9.23
N SER A 179 3.47 9.72 10.42
CA SER A 179 4.26 8.55 10.76
C SER A 179 3.40 7.29 10.82
N GLU A 180 2.21 7.33 11.44
CA GLU A 180 1.42 6.11 11.69
C GLU A 180 -0.11 6.32 11.63
N TYR A 181 -0.81 5.36 11.00
CA TYR A 181 -2.28 5.24 11.04
C TYR A 181 -2.69 4.16 12.02
N LYS A 182 -3.74 4.43 12.79
CA LYS A 182 -4.46 3.44 13.60
C LYS A 182 -5.80 3.13 12.97
N PHE A 183 -6.13 1.85 12.84
CA PHE A 183 -7.44 1.39 12.36
C PHE A 183 -8.33 1.02 13.53
N ASN A 184 -9.31 1.87 13.85
CA ASN A 184 -10.30 1.60 14.88
C ASN A 184 -11.47 0.83 14.27
N LEU A 185 -11.73 -0.39 14.75
CA LEU A 185 -12.88 -1.19 14.30
C LEU A 185 -14.20 -0.52 14.74
N ILE A 186 -15.01 -0.13 13.76
CA ILE A 186 -16.34 0.46 13.98
C ILE A 186 -17.39 -0.63 13.95
N LEU A 187 -17.39 -1.44 12.88
CA LEU A 187 -18.42 -2.43 12.63
C LEU A 187 -17.78 -3.75 12.20
N ARG A 188 -18.31 -4.87 12.70
CA ARG A 188 -18.01 -6.23 12.24
C ARG A 188 -19.32 -6.99 12.03
N GLY A 189 -19.54 -7.53 10.84
CA GLY A 189 -20.80 -8.21 10.48
C GLY A 189 -21.18 -9.33 11.43
N SER A 190 -20.25 -10.22 11.79
CA SER A 190 -20.51 -11.29 12.78
C SER A 190 -20.82 -10.79 14.20
N ARG A 191 -20.37 -9.60 14.58
CA ARG A 191 -20.57 -9.01 15.91
C ARG A 191 -21.85 -8.18 15.97
N ASP A 192 -22.04 -7.30 15.00
CA ASP A 192 -23.04 -6.24 15.02
C ASP A 192 -24.23 -6.54 14.11
N GLY A 193 -24.06 -7.42 13.12
CA GLY A 193 -25.04 -7.79 12.12
C GLY A 193 -24.79 -7.20 10.73
N PHE A 194 -25.46 -7.76 9.73
CA PHE A 194 -25.24 -7.44 8.32
C PHE A 194 -26.33 -6.58 7.66
N SER A 195 -27.21 -5.98 8.45
CA SER A 195 -28.26 -5.13 7.88
C SER A 195 -27.72 -3.75 7.51
N ASN A 196 -28.27 -3.17 6.45
CA ASN A 196 -27.92 -1.81 6.03
C ASN A 196 -28.33 -0.77 7.09
N SER A 197 -29.33 -1.08 7.94
CA SER A 197 -29.70 -0.21 9.07
C SER A 197 -28.59 -0.12 10.11
N ILE A 198 -27.91 -1.22 10.42
CA ILE A 198 -26.79 -1.23 11.36
C ILE A 198 -25.62 -0.42 10.81
N PHE A 199 -25.25 -0.63 9.55
CA PHE A 199 -24.19 0.17 8.92
C PHE A 199 -24.48 1.67 8.99
N ARG A 200 -25.71 2.09 8.64
CA ARG A 200 -26.09 3.51 8.72
C ARG A 200 -25.99 4.06 10.13
N GLN A 201 -26.44 3.30 11.13
CA GLN A 201 -26.41 3.78 12.51
C GLN A 201 -24.98 3.93 13.05
N MET A 202 -24.11 2.97 12.75
CA MET A 202 -22.76 2.91 13.31
C MET A 202 -21.74 3.75 12.53
N CYS A 203 -21.90 3.86 11.21
CA CYS A 203 -20.95 4.54 10.36
C CYS A 203 -21.38 5.96 9.98
N ALA A 204 -22.58 6.39 10.36
CA ALA A 204 -23.06 7.74 10.10
C ALA A 204 -22.06 8.79 10.57
N HIS A 205 -21.83 9.78 9.73
CA HIS A 205 -20.96 10.93 9.98
C HIS A 205 -19.46 10.62 10.13
N LEU A 206 -19.04 9.36 9.97
CA LEU A 206 -17.62 9.00 9.95
C LEU A 206 -16.96 9.37 8.62
N THR A 207 -15.69 9.79 8.70
CA THR A 207 -14.78 10.06 7.58
C THR A 207 -13.58 9.12 7.65
N SER A 208 -12.77 9.08 6.60
CA SER A 208 -11.53 8.27 6.54
C SER A 208 -11.77 6.80 6.90
N THR A 209 -12.78 6.19 6.29
CA THR A 209 -13.18 4.82 6.61
C THR A 209 -12.65 3.82 5.59
N VAL A 210 -12.23 2.65 6.07
CA VAL A 210 -11.88 1.48 5.26
C VAL A 210 -12.95 0.42 5.44
N VAL A 211 -13.47 -0.10 4.33
CA VAL A 211 -14.40 -1.23 4.33
C VAL A 211 -13.67 -2.46 3.80
N LEU A 212 -13.67 -3.54 4.57
CA LEU A 212 -13.14 -4.86 4.21
C LEU A 212 -14.29 -5.85 4.05
N ILE A 213 -14.24 -6.66 3.00
CA ILE A 213 -15.30 -7.62 2.66
C ILE A 213 -14.64 -8.94 2.29
N LYS A 214 -15.02 -10.01 2.99
CA LYS A 214 -14.66 -11.39 2.67
C LYS A 214 -15.78 -12.04 1.87
N ILE A 215 -15.44 -12.59 0.71
CA ILE A 215 -16.40 -13.19 -0.22
C ILE A 215 -16.59 -14.67 0.09
N CYS A 216 -17.85 -15.07 0.28
CA CYS A 216 -18.25 -16.45 0.56
C CYS A 216 -17.73 -17.44 -0.50
N GLY A 217 -17.22 -18.58 -0.03
CA GLY A 217 -16.74 -19.70 -0.86
C GLY A 217 -15.37 -19.49 -1.53
N SER A 218 -14.99 -18.25 -1.83
CA SER A 218 -13.69 -17.94 -2.47
C SER A 218 -12.59 -17.59 -1.47
N GLY A 219 -12.96 -17.12 -0.28
CA GLY A 219 -12.00 -16.57 0.70
C GLY A 219 -11.30 -15.30 0.23
N LYS A 220 -11.73 -14.71 -0.89
CA LYS A 220 -11.15 -13.47 -1.41
C LYS A 220 -11.62 -12.28 -0.59
N ILE A 221 -10.73 -11.31 -0.43
CA ILE A 221 -10.93 -10.09 0.34
C ILE A 221 -10.87 -8.90 -0.61
N ILE A 222 -11.93 -8.10 -0.60
CA ILE A 222 -12.06 -6.89 -1.40
C ILE A 222 -12.49 -5.74 -0.50
N GLY A 223 -12.33 -4.50 -0.96
CA GLY A 223 -12.68 -3.37 -0.12
C GLY A 223 -12.50 -2.03 -0.79
N GLY A 224 -12.72 -0.99 0.00
CA GLY A 224 -12.52 0.38 -0.44
C GLY A 224 -12.25 1.34 0.71
N TYR A 225 -11.57 2.42 0.38
CA TYR A 225 -11.35 3.56 1.26
C TYR A 225 -12.23 4.73 0.84
N GLN A 226 -12.92 5.30 1.81
CA GLN A 226 -13.77 6.47 1.67
C GLN A 226 -13.22 7.58 2.56
N ALA A 227 -12.71 8.66 1.94
CA ALA A 227 -12.25 9.83 2.66
C ALA A 227 -13.41 10.69 3.21
N GLY A 228 -14.51 10.75 2.46
CA GLY A 228 -15.68 11.57 2.79
C GLY A 228 -16.57 11.02 3.91
N LYS A 229 -17.52 11.85 4.36
CA LYS A 229 -18.50 11.54 5.40
C LYS A 229 -19.57 10.56 4.89
N TRP A 230 -19.95 9.56 5.67
CA TRP A 230 -21.16 8.77 5.42
C TRP A 230 -22.41 9.50 5.91
N PHE A 231 -23.50 9.44 5.16
CA PHE A 231 -24.75 10.15 5.50
C PHE A 231 -25.86 9.20 5.94
N ASN A 232 -26.64 9.62 6.94
CA ASN A 232 -27.65 8.78 7.56
C ASN A 232 -29.03 8.82 6.85
N ASN A 233 -29.47 9.91 6.18
CA ASN A 233 -30.90 9.94 5.79
C ASN A 233 -31.36 10.66 4.50
N THR A 234 -32.14 9.88 3.74
CA THR A 234 -33.47 10.06 3.09
C THR A 234 -33.93 11.35 2.42
N LYS A 235 -33.38 12.55 2.66
CA LYS A 235 -33.88 13.77 2.01
C LYS A 235 -32.76 14.65 1.51
N ARG A 236 -32.92 15.10 0.26
CA ARG A 236 -31.98 15.96 -0.47
C ARG A 236 -31.73 17.33 0.21
N SER A 237 -32.59 17.73 1.15
CA SER A 237 -32.51 18.97 1.93
C SER A 237 -31.38 18.96 2.95
N ASP A 238 -31.08 17.82 3.57
CA ASP A 238 -30.17 17.75 4.72
C ASP A 238 -28.70 17.81 4.26
N ILE A 239 -28.44 17.46 2.99
CA ILE A 239 -27.13 17.59 2.32
C ILE A 239 -26.77 19.05 2.02
N LEU A 240 -27.79 19.91 1.85
CA LEU A 240 -27.61 21.33 1.52
C LEU A 240 -27.57 22.23 2.76
N LEU A 241 -28.04 21.73 3.90
CA LEU A 241 -28.15 22.47 5.17
C LEU A 241 -27.03 22.15 6.16
N ASP A 242 -26.17 21.17 5.86
CA ASP A 242 -24.98 20.91 6.68
C ASP A 242 -24.00 22.08 6.44
N GLU A 243 -24.10 23.15 7.25
CA GLU A 243 -23.14 24.27 7.25
C GLU A 243 -21.70 23.77 7.53
N GLU A 244 -21.55 22.58 8.10
CA GLU A 244 -20.30 21.83 8.18
C GLU A 244 -19.73 21.41 6.81
N PHE A 245 -20.54 21.23 5.77
CA PHE A 245 -20.07 20.90 4.42
C PHE A 245 -19.40 22.11 3.75
N SER A 246 -19.85 23.32 4.10
CA SER A 246 -19.17 24.59 3.78
C SER A 246 -17.95 24.86 4.67
N ASN A 247 -17.94 24.35 5.92
CA ASN A 247 -16.88 24.62 6.90
C ASN A 247 -15.81 23.52 7.05
N PHE A 248 -15.98 22.32 6.48
CA PHE A 248 -14.89 21.35 6.32
C PHE A 248 -13.79 21.85 5.37
N THR A 249 -14.01 23.02 4.76
CA THR A 249 -13.02 23.82 4.05
C THR A 249 -12.14 24.70 4.96
N LEU A 250 -12.40 24.80 6.27
CA LEU A 250 -11.69 25.75 7.14
C LEU A 250 -11.49 25.25 8.58
N SER A 251 -10.60 24.26 8.74
CA SER A 251 -9.81 24.10 9.97
C SER A 251 -8.37 23.69 9.59
N ARG A 252 -7.42 24.56 9.95
CA ARG A 252 -5.98 24.57 9.62
C ARG A 252 -5.26 23.30 10.14
N ARG A 253 -4.35 22.55 9.50
CA ARG A 253 -3.59 22.44 8.22
C ARG A 253 -3.31 20.92 8.04
N PRO A 254 -3.39 20.32 6.83
CA PRO A 254 -2.42 20.51 5.75
C PRO A 254 -3.03 21.30 4.60
N ARG A 255 -2.17 21.82 3.71
CA ARG A 255 -2.47 22.80 2.64
C ARG A 255 -3.87 22.67 2.03
N GLN A 256 -4.62 23.78 2.13
CA GLN A 256 -5.97 23.97 1.62
C GLN A 256 -6.21 23.35 0.24
N LEU A 257 -7.13 22.39 0.19
CA LEU A 257 -7.77 21.95 -1.03
C LEU A 257 -9.18 22.56 -1.06
N SER A 258 -9.28 23.75 -1.64
CA SER A 258 -10.50 24.57 -1.73
C SER A 258 -11.55 24.05 -2.74
N ASN A 259 -11.60 22.74 -3.03
CA ASN A 259 -12.46 22.22 -4.11
C ASN A 259 -13.01 20.81 -3.80
N PRO A 260 -14.34 20.56 -3.88
CA PRO A 260 -14.96 19.24 -3.71
C PRO A 260 -14.39 18.16 -4.65
N GLU A 261 -13.89 18.57 -5.81
CA GLU A 261 -13.21 17.72 -6.80
C GLU A 261 -11.94 17.04 -6.27
N LYS A 262 -11.34 17.58 -5.19
CA LYS A 262 -10.13 17.04 -4.59
C LYS A 262 -10.40 15.95 -3.54
N ALA A 263 -11.60 15.92 -2.93
CA ALA A 263 -11.97 14.88 -1.95
C ALA A 263 -12.37 13.55 -2.61
N SER A 264 -13.03 13.56 -3.77
CA SER A 264 -13.37 12.35 -4.52
C SER A 264 -12.14 11.62 -5.10
N ASN A 265 -11.04 12.34 -5.32
CA ASN A 265 -9.77 11.79 -5.79
C ASN A 265 -8.99 11.03 -4.72
N LEU A 266 -9.48 10.99 -3.48
CA LEU A 266 -8.84 10.27 -2.38
C LEU A 266 -9.43 8.86 -2.17
N ASN A 267 -10.61 8.60 -2.74
CA ASN A 267 -11.26 7.30 -2.65
C ASN A 267 -10.58 6.28 -3.56
N PHE A 268 -10.49 5.04 -3.11
CA PHE A 268 -9.91 3.94 -3.87
C PHE A 268 -10.57 2.61 -3.52
N LEU A 269 -10.57 1.69 -4.47
CA LEU A 269 -10.95 0.30 -4.27
C LEU A 269 -9.71 -0.57 -4.28
N PHE A 270 -9.77 -1.71 -3.59
CA PHE A 270 -8.68 -2.68 -3.59
C PHE A 270 -9.18 -4.12 -3.50
N SER A 271 -8.32 -5.03 -3.93
CA SER A 271 -8.45 -6.48 -3.75
C SER A 271 -7.19 -6.96 -3.04
N LEU A 272 -7.32 -7.73 -1.97
CA LEU A 272 -6.21 -8.33 -1.22
C LEU A 272 -6.02 -9.82 -1.57
N GLY A 273 -6.66 -10.29 -2.64
CA GLY A 273 -6.68 -11.71 -2.98
C GLY A 273 -7.25 -12.55 -1.84
N THR A 274 -6.63 -13.68 -1.52
CA THR A 274 -7.07 -14.56 -0.41
C THR A 274 -6.58 -14.11 0.97
N GLY A 275 -5.88 -12.98 1.05
CA GLY A 275 -5.27 -12.50 2.30
C GLY A 275 -4.08 -13.33 2.79
N LYS A 276 -3.59 -14.29 2.01
CA LYS A 276 -2.42 -15.11 2.39
C LYS A 276 -1.09 -14.49 1.99
N ASN A 277 -1.06 -13.71 0.90
CA ASN A 277 0.15 -13.04 0.42
C ASN A 277 -0.19 -11.75 -0.33
N LEU A 278 0.82 -10.92 -0.54
CA LEU A 278 0.67 -9.60 -1.18
C LEU A 278 0.77 -9.66 -2.72
N LYS A 279 1.11 -10.81 -3.31
CA LYS A 279 1.31 -10.96 -4.78
C LYS A 279 0.04 -10.75 -5.61
N SER A 280 -1.12 -10.99 -5.00
CA SER A 280 -2.43 -10.87 -5.65
C SER A 280 -3.14 -9.56 -5.32
N VAL A 281 -2.45 -8.65 -4.62
CA VAL A 281 -3.03 -7.36 -4.25
C VAL A 281 -3.16 -6.48 -5.47
N GLN A 282 -4.32 -5.85 -5.60
CA GLN A 282 -4.63 -4.92 -6.68
C GLN A 282 -5.27 -3.67 -6.09
N LEU A 283 -4.94 -2.52 -6.66
CA LEU A 283 -5.44 -1.22 -6.24
C LEU A 283 -6.04 -0.51 -7.45
N SER A 284 -7.17 0.15 -7.25
CA SER A 284 -7.93 0.80 -8.31
C SER A 284 -8.42 2.16 -7.86
N PHE A 285 -8.33 3.13 -8.75
CA PHE A 285 -8.61 4.53 -8.45
C PHE A 285 -9.70 5.07 -9.35
N ALA A 286 -10.53 5.95 -8.81
CA ALA A 286 -11.62 6.55 -9.57
C ALA A 286 -11.08 7.50 -10.65
N GLU A 287 -11.58 7.40 -11.88
CA GLU A 287 -11.27 8.37 -12.93
C GLU A 287 -11.90 9.74 -12.60
N GLN A 288 -11.07 10.79 -12.60
CA GLN A 288 -11.44 12.16 -12.17
C GLN A 288 -12.72 12.69 -12.84
N ARG A 289 -12.98 12.33 -14.09
CA ARG A 289 -14.11 12.84 -14.88
C ARG A 289 -15.47 12.26 -14.47
N LEU A 290 -15.51 11.07 -13.86
CA LEU A 290 -16.75 10.39 -13.47
C LEU A 290 -17.17 10.70 -12.02
N CYS A 291 -16.24 11.24 -11.23
CA CYS A 291 -16.45 11.60 -9.82
C CYS A 291 -17.25 12.89 -9.62
N ASN A 292 -17.32 13.75 -10.63
CA ASN A 292 -17.95 15.08 -10.57
C ASN A 292 -19.48 15.06 -10.40
N GLY A 293 -20.13 13.90 -10.53
CA GLY A 293 -21.60 13.80 -10.53
C GLY A 293 -22.26 13.17 -9.29
N SER A 294 -21.52 12.50 -8.41
CA SER A 294 -22.07 11.32 -7.71
C SER A 294 -21.94 11.28 -6.18
N GLN A 295 -21.57 12.39 -5.51
CA GLN A 295 -22.07 12.61 -4.13
C GLN A 295 -23.60 12.78 -4.06
N ARG A 296 -24.29 12.67 -5.21
CA ARG A 296 -25.73 12.86 -5.38
C ARG A 296 -26.58 11.59 -5.42
N SER A 297 -26.01 10.37 -5.42
CA SER A 297 -26.84 9.15 -5.44
C SER A 297 -27.25 8.75 -4.02
N ASN A 298 -28.29 9.42 -3.54
CA ASN A 298 -29.14 8.95 -2.46
C ASN A 298 -29.80 7.63 -2.89
N ASN A 299 -29.22 6.48 -2.55
CA ASN A 299 -30.00 5.26 -2.44
C ASN A 299 -30.22 4.95 -0.95
N THR A 300 -31.44 5.19 -0.50
CA THR A 300 -31.88 5.19 0.90
C THR A 300 -31.93 3.80 1.55
N HIS A 301 -31.47 2.78 0.82
CA HIS A 301 -31.54 1.36 1.20
C HIS A 301 -30.17 0.67 1.20
N SER A 302 -29.08 1.41 1.08
CA SER A 302 -27.76 0.86 0.75
C SER A 302 -26.82 0.74 1.97
N GLY A 303 -26.08 -0.37 2.06
CA GLY A 303 -24.94 -0.54 2.97
C GLY A 303 -23.70 0.17 2.42
N PRO A 304 -22.48 -0.28 2.74
CA PRO A 304 -21.26 0.26 2.12
C PRO A 304 -21.38 0.36 0.60
N PHE A 305 -21.14 1.56 0.05
CA PHE A 305 -21.20 1.82 -1.39
C PHE A 305 -20.03 2.67 -1.86
N PHE A 306 -19.44 2.31 -2.99
CA PHE A 306 -18.33 3.00 -3.64
C PHE A 306 -18.69 3.25 -5.10
N TYR A 307 -19.39 4.36 -5.35
CA TYR A 307 -19.96 4.70 -6.66
C TYR A 307 -20.78 3.53 -7.23
N ASN A 308 -20.63 3.21 -8.52
CA ASN A 308 -21.30 2.08 -9.16
C ASN A 308 -20.48 0.79 -9.08
N ASP A 309 -19.34 0.80 -8.39
CA ASP A 309 -18.32 -0.22 -8.58
C ASP A 309 -18.27 -1.27 -7.48
N LEU A 310 -18.69 -0.91 -6.26
CA LEU A 310 -18.81 -1.86 -5.16
C LEU A 310 -19.99 -1.46 -4.27
N PHE A 311 -20.90 -2.40 -4.07
CA PHE A 311 -22.12 -2.21 -3.29
C PHE A 311 -22.43 -3.45 -2.44
N ILE A 312 -22.57 -3.25 -1.13
CA ILE A 312 -23.06 -4.28 -0.22
C ILE A 312 -24.58 -4.13 -0.07
N SER A 313 -25.31 -5.16 -0.51
CA SER A 313 -26.76 -5.23 -0.31
C SER A 313 -27.09 -5.72 1.08
N ASP A 314 -28.34 -5.53 1.52
CA ASP A 314 -28.79 -5.97 2.85
C ASP A 314 -28.69 -7.50 2.97
N GLN A 315 -27.66 -7.98 3.69
CA GLN A 315 -27.38 -9.41 3.83
C GLN A 315 -28.21 -10.06 4.95
N SER A 316 -29.12 -9.32 5.61
CA SER A 316 -30.10 -9.94 6.51
C SER A 316 -31.07 -10.89 5.78
N ASN A 317 -31.12 -10.79 4.44
CA ASN A 317 -31.83 -11.71 3.57
C ASN A 317 -30.83 -12.46 2.68
N SER A 318 -30.70 -13.78 2.88
CA SER A 318 -29.76 -14.65 2.15
C SER A 318 -29.96 -14.68 0.63
N ASN A 319 -31.10 -14.18 0.13
CA ASN A 319 -31.41 -14.08 -1.30
C ASN A 319 -30.95 -12.76 -1.95
N ARG A 320 -30.41 -11.81 -1.17
CA ARG A 320 -29.89 -10.54 -1.70
C ARG A 320 -28.38 -10.61 -1.91
N LEU A 321 -27.99 -10.69 -3.18
CA LEU A 321 -26.57 -10.65 -3.55
C LEU A 321 -26.04 -9.22 -3.52
N SER A 322 -24.81 -9.06 -3.06
CA SER A 322 -24.05 -7.82 -3.20
C SER A 322 -23.54 -7.70 -4.64
N TRP A 323 -23.25 -6.47 -5.09
CA TRP A 323 -22.92 -6.18 -6.49
C TRP A 323 -21.58 -5.47 -6.58
N TYR A 324 -20.75 -5.83 -7.57
CA TYR A 324 -19.62 -5.05 -8.02
C TYR A 324 -19.61 -4.87 -9.55
N GLN A 325 -19.10 -3.74 -10.02
CA GLN A 325 -18.88 -3.45 -11.43
C GLN A 325 -17.80 -2.40 -11.64
N CYS A 326 -16.56 -2.78 -11.99
CA CYS A 326 -15.46 -1.82 -12.14
C CYS A 326 -15.59 -0.96 -13.42
N GLN A 327 -16.44 0.07 -13.40
CA GLN A 327 -16.62 1.05 -14.47
C GLN A 327 -15.94 2.39 -14.17
N THR A 328 -15.91 2.77 -12.89
CA THR A 328 -15.46 4.08 -12.41
C THR A 328 -14.01 4.02 -11.91
N TYR A 329 -13.62 2.91 -11.28
CA TYR A 329 -12.27 2.66 -10.77
C TYR A 329 -11.45 1.85 -11.77
N GLN A 330 -10.22 2.29 -12.07
CA GLN A 330 -9.28 1.57 -12.93
C GLN A 330 -7.93 1.29 -12.22
N PRO A 331 -7.28 0.14 -12.47
CA PRO A 331 -7.71 -0.97 -13.35
C PRO A 331 -8.87 -1.80 -12.75
N ASN A 332 -9.60 -2.55 -13.58
CA ASN A 332 -10.68 -3.43 -13.13
C ASN A 332 -10.13 -4.55 -12.23
N LEU A 333 -10.39 -4.46 -10.93
CA LEU A 333 -9.92 -5.40 -9.88
C LEU A 333 -10.54 -6.80 -10.00
N PHE A 334 -11.58 -6.94 -10.83
CA PHE A 334 -12.49 -8.09 -10.78
C PHE A 334 -12.60 -8.82 -12.11
N ASN A 335 -11.90 -8.36 -13.16
CA ASN A 335 -11.93 -9.01 -14.47
C ASN A 335 -11.26 -10.40 -14.39
N GLY A 336 -12.04 -11.47 -14.57
CA GLY A 336 -11.57 -12.87 -14.50
C GLY A 336 -11.41 -13.45 -13.09
N GLN A 337 -11.71 -12.70 -12.03
CA GLN A 337 -11.50 -13.12 -10.64
C GLN A 337 -12.78 -13.66 -9.96
N ILE A 338 -13.95 -13.18 -10.35
CA ILE A 338 -15.26 -13.56 -9.81
C ILE A 338 -16.19 -13.64 -11.04
N GLY A 339 -16.80 -14.79 -11.28
CA GLY A 339 -17.44 -15.12 -12.57
C GLY A 339 -18.79 -14.43 -12.84
N GLN A 340 -19.36 -13.73 -11.86
CA GLN A 340 -20.60 -12.97 -11.98
C GLN A 340 -20.47 -11.67 -11.19
N HIS A 341 -21.07 -10.58 -11.68
CA HIS A 341 -21.12 -9.26 -11.02
C HIS A 341 -21.67 -9.29 -9.57
N PHE A 342 -22.18 -10.44 -9.12
CA PHE A 342 -22.81 -10.61 -7.83
C PHE A 342 -22.00 -11.53 -6.92
N PHE A 343 -22.02 -11.25 -5.62
CA PHE A 343 -21.36 -12.07 -4.61
C PHE A 343 -22.14 -12.08 -3.29
N GLN A 344 -21.88 -13.11 -2.48
CA GLN A 344 -22.35 -13.18 -1.10
C GLN A 344 -21.21 -12.77 -0.15
N VAL A 345 -21.56 -12.01 0.87
CA VAL A 345 -20.63 -11.61 1.93
C VAL A 345 -20.54 -12.74 2.95
N GLU A 346 -19.34 -13.21 3.22
CA GLU A 346 -19.05 -14.11 4.35
C GLU A 346 -18.87 -13.30 5.64
N GLU A 347 -18.10 -12.21 5.53
CA GLU A 347 -17.84 -11.27 6.62
C GLU A 347 -17.56 -9.88 6.04
N TYR A 348 -17.89 -8.82 6.76
CA TYR A 348 -17.42 -7.47 6.43
C TYR A 348 -17.08 -6.69 7.70
N GLU A 349 -16.06 -5.85 7.59
CA GLU A 349 -15.60 -4.98 8.67
C GLU A 349 -15.46 -3.55 8.15
N VAL A 350 -15.74 -2.59 9.03
CA VAL A 350 -15.55 -1.16 8.77
C VAL A 350 -14.62 -0.60 9.82
N PHE A 351 -13.53 0.00 9.38
CA PHE A 351 -12.55 0.67 10.22
C PHE A 351 -12.57 2.16 9.98
N GLN A 352 -12.33 2.95 11.01
CA GLN A 352 -11.94 4.35 10.86
C GLN A 352 -10.42 4.44 10.96
N ALA A 353 -9.78 4.99 9.92
CA ALA A 353 -8.36 5.29 9.91
C ALA A 353 -8.12 6.65 10.56
N VAL A 354 -7.47 6.64 11.73
CA VAL A 354 -7.12 7.85 12.47
C VAL A 354 -5.60 8.00 12.54
N VAL A 355 -5.15 9.24 12.61
CA VAL A 355 -3.73 9.57 12.79
C VAL A 355 -3.35 9.34 14.25
N HIS A 356 -2.22 8.71 14.50
CA HIS A 356 -1.66 8.66 15.85
C HIS A 356 -1.08 10.05 16.17
N ASP A 357 -1.73 10.79 17.06
CA ASP A 357 -1.14 12.00 17.66
C ASP A 357 -0.51 11.56 18.99
N ASP A 358 0.81 11.73 19.11
CA ASP A 358 1.55 11.49 20.36
C ASP A 358 1.28 12.57 21.43
#